data_AF-A0A6C0BVW6-F1
#
_entry.id   AF-A0A6C0BVW6-F1
#
_cell.length_a   1.000
_cell.length_b   1.000
_cell.length_c   1.000
_cell.angle_alpha   90.00
_cell.angle_beta   90.00
_cell.angle_gamma   90.00
#
_symmetry.space_group_name_H-M   'P 1'
#
loop_
_entity.id
_entity.type
_entity.pdbx_description
1 polymer ?
#
loop_
_entity_poly.entity_id
_entity_poly.type
_entity_poly.pdbx_seq_one_letter_code
_entity_poly.pdbx_strand_id
1 'polypeptide(L)'
;MKCFICNKDTKPWLLLKNDNIRTDSEGRNIGDKINLCSFMCSNKCDKYLPKNYSHLVLNKEDFCYLRPITKLPKKKFNYLTFSEIQELTDKQIEQYYEDKNSKLELDPLMIELYKELEIEDENTFYIENEVSSSDNESYDDY
;
A
#
# COMPACT_ATOMS: atom_id res chain seq x y z
N MET A 1 0.41 -15.84 25.74
CA MET A 1 -1.01 -16.23 25.65
C MET A 1 -1.10 -17.53 24.87
N LYS A 2 -1.84 -18.54 25.34
CA LYS A 2 -1.96 -19.82 24.63
C LYS A 2 -2.93 -19.74 23.47
N CYS A 3 -2.57 -20.34 22.33
CA CYS A 3 -3.45 -20.48 21.17
C CYS A 3 -4.64 -21.39 21.50
N PHE A 4 -5.85 -20.97 21.13
CA PHE A 4 -7.09 -21.72 21.35
C PHE A 4 -7.10 -23.10 20.67
N ILE A 5 -6.46 -23.22 19.50
CA ILE A 5 -6.50 -24.45 18.70
C ILE A 5 -5.34 -25.40 19.01
N CYS A 6 -4.13 -24.88 19.16
CA CYS A 6 -2.92 -25.71 19.28
C CYS A 6 -2.22 -25.60 20.64
N ASN A 7 -2.74 -24.79 21.57
CA ASN A 7 -2.21 -24.56 22.93
C ASN A 7 -0.74 -24.08 23.02
N LYS A 8 -0.12 -23.72 21.89
CA LYS A 8 1.22 -23.13 21.86
C LYS A 8 1.18 -21.72 22.47
N ASP A 9 2.22 -21.39 23.23
CA ASP A 9 2.39 -20.04 23.78
C ASP A 9 3.21 -19.19 22.80
N THR A 10 2.52 -18.38 22.02
CA THR A 10 3.11 -17.55 20.97
C THR A 10 2.33 -16.24 20.81
N LYS A 11 2.94 -15.27 20.11
CA LYS A 11 2.26 -14.03 19.73
C LYS A 11 0.99 -14.34 18.90
N PRO A 12 -0.16 -13.68 19.16
CA PRO A 12 -1.34 -13.81 18.32
C PRO A 12 -1.07 -13.42 16.87
N TRP A 13 -1.53 -14.25 15.94
CA TRP A 13 -1.75 -13.86 14.55
C TRP A 13 -3.12 -13.20 14.41
N LEU A 14 -4.14 -13.74 15.08
CA LEU A 14 -5.47 -13.17 15.19
C LEU A 14 -5.92 -13.17 16.65
N LEU A 15 -6.31 -12.01 17.14
CA LEU A 15 -6.84 -11.83 18.49
C LEU A 15 -8.30 -11.41 18.39
N LEU A 16 -9.20 -12.24 18.95
CA LEU A 16 -10.64 -11.99 18.91
C LEU A 16 -11.18 -11.74 20.33
N LYS A 17 -12.22 -10.91 20.43
CA LYS A 17 -13.08 -10.86 21.61
C LYS A 17 -13.87 -12.17 21.71
N ASN A 18 -13.90 -12.79 22.89
CA ASN A 18 -14.72 -13.98 23.12
C ASN A 18 -16.18 -13.57 23.33
N ASP A 19 -16.96 -13.58 22.25
CA ASP A 19 -18.40 -13.30 22.26
C ASP A 19 -19.19 -14.60 22.12
N ASN A 20 -19.24 -15.40 23.19
CA ASN A 20 -19.89 -16.71 23.24
C ASN A 20 -19.33 -17.75 22.25
N ILE A 21 -18.08 -17.57 21.81
CA ILE A 21 -17.40 -18.50 20.91
C ILE A 21 -16.77 -19.65 21.72
N ARG A 22 -16.24 -19.35 22.91
CA ARG A 22 -15.65 -20.31 23.82
C ARG A 22 -16.37 -20.27 25.15
N THR A 23 -17.23 -21.25 25.39
CA THR A 23 -18.06 -21.36 26.61
C THR A 23 -17.78 -22.63 27.40
N ASP A 24 -18.10 -22.62 28.70
CA ASP A 24 -18.13 -23.80 29.57
C ASP A 24 -19.43 -24.62 29.36
N SER A 25 -19.58 -25.70 30.13
CA SER A 25 -20.77 -26.55 30.10
C SER A 25 -22.06 -25.85 30.54
N GLU A 26 -21.94 -24.68 31.18
CA GLU A 26 -23.06 -23.85 31.66
C GLU A 26 -23.30 -22.64 30.74
N GLY A 27 -22.59 -22.55 29.61
CA GLY A 27 -22.72 -21.47 28.63
C GLY A 27 -22.01 -20.17 29.01
N ARG A 28 -21.17 -20.15 30.05
CA ARG A 28 -20.38 -18.97 30.44
C ARG A 28 -19.09 -18.88 29.63
N ASN A 29 -18.70 -17.66 29.27
CA ASN A 29 -17.48 -17.43 28.50
C ASN A 29 -16.21 -17.86 29.26
N ILE A 30 -15.39 -18.72 28.65
CA ILE A 30 -14.09 -19.10 29.18
C ILE A 30 -13.07 -18.07 28.72
N GLY A 31 -12.94 -17.01 29.51
CA GLY A 31 -12.04 -15.88 29.28
C GLY A 31 -12.57 -14.88 28.24
N ASP A 32 -11.98 -13.68 28.24
CA ASP A 32 -12.51 -12.55 27.45
C ASP A 32 -11.98 -12.50 26.01
N LYS A 33 -10.90 -13.24 25.72
CA LYS A 33 -10.15 -13.16 24.47
C LYS A 33 -9.81 -14.54 23.93
N ILE A 34 -9.85 -14.67 22.62
CA ILE A 34 -9.42 -15.86 21.89
C ILE A 34 -8.16 -15.50 21.11
N ASN A 35 -7.08 -16.21 21.44
CA ASN A 35 -5.80 -16.08 20.75
C ASN A 35 -5.65 -17.19 19.70
N LEU A 36 -5.34 -16.83 18.46
CA LEU A 36 -5.01 -17.75 17.37
C LEU A 36 -3.62 -17.42 16.85
N CYS A 37 -2.71 -18.39 16.92
CA CYS A 37 -1.29 -18.15 16.62
C CYS A 37 -0.91 -18.15 15.14
N SER A 38 -1.81 -18.58 14.24
CA SER A 38 -1.52 -18.66 12.81
C SER A 38 -2.79 -18.69 11.97
N PHE A 39 -2.66 -18.39 10.68
CA PHE A 39 -3.72 -18.56 9.69
C PHE A 39 -4.35 -19.95 9.74
N MET A 40 -3.54 -21.02 9.87
CA MET A 40 -4.05 -22.38 9.97
C MET A 40 -4.91 -22.62 11.22
N CYS A 41 -4.56 -22.00 12.36
CA CYS A 41 -5.39 -22.06 13.55
C CYS A 41 -6.68 -21.24 13.36
N SER A 42 -6.59 -20.08 12.72
CA SER A 42 -7.76 -19.27 12.39
C SER A 42 -8.75 -20.01 11.50
N ASN A 43 -8.27 -20.65 10.42
CA ASN A 43 -9.12 -21.42 9.52
C ASN A 43 -9.81 -22.61 10.23
N LYS A 44 -9.12 -23.25 11.18
CA LYS A 44 -9.74 -24.29 12.04
C LYS A 44 -10.77 -23.73 13.03
N CYS A 45 -10.60 -22.47 13.43
CA CYS A 45 -11.52 -21.76 14.32
C CYS A 45 -12.74 -21.20 13.57
N ASP A 46 -12.64 -21.01 12.25
CA ASP A 46 -13.63 -20.33 11.41
C ASP A 46 -15.03 -20.94 11.50
N LYS A 47 -15.11 -22.27 11.64
CA LYS A 47 -16.37 -23.00 11.87
C LYS A 47 -17.12 -22.64 13.16
N TYR A 48 -16.45 -22.00 14.12
CA TYR A 48 -17.04 -21.53 15.37
C TYR A 48 -17.31 -20.02 15.36
N LEU A 49 -16.84 -19.31 14.34
CA LEU A 49 -16.99 -17.87 14.24
C LEU A 49 -18.30 -17.51 13.52
N PRO A 50 -18.94 -16.38 13.89
CA PRO A 50 -20.06 -15.86 13.12
C PRO A 50 -19.60 -15.46 11.71
N LYS A 51 -20.51 -15.51 10.72
CA LYS A 51 -20.22 -15.19 9.31
C LYS A 51 -19.46 -13.86 9.10
N ASN A 52 -19.65 -12.90 10.00
CA ASN A 52 -18.91 -11.64 10.00
C ASN A 52 -18.32 -11.38 11.39
N TYR A 53 -17.11 -11.90 11.65
CA TYR A 53 -16.39 -11.72 12.90
C TYR A 53 -15.41 -10.53 12.90
N SER A 54 -15.41 -9.71 11.85
CA SER A 54 -14.48 -8.57 11.71
C SER A 54 -14.56 -7.58 12.89
N HIS A 55 -15.77 -7.38 13.43
CA HIS A 55 -16.02 -6.52 14.58
C HIS A 55 -15.44 -7.09 15.90
N LEU A 56 -15.18 -8.39 15.96
CA LEU A 56 -14.57 -9.07 17.11
C LEU A 56 -13.05 -9.00 17.10
N VAL A 57 -12.43 -8.64 15.97
CA VAL A 57 -10.97 -8.53 15.85
C VAL A 57 -10.47 -7.39 16.73
N LEU A 58 -9.53 -7.71 17.63
CA LEU A 58 -8.94 -6.78 18.58
C LEU A 58 -7.62 -6.19 18.07
N ASN A 59 -6.83 -6.96 17.33
CA ASN A 59 -5.57 -6.52 16.74
C ASN A 59 -5.78 -5.98 15.31
N LYS A 60 -6.68 -5.01 15.15
CA LYS A 60 -7.05 -4.47 13.82
C LYS A 60 -5.87 -3.79 13.13
N GLU A 61 -4.97 -3.19 13.91
CA GLU A 61 -3.74 -2.56 13.47
C GLU A 61 -2.82 -3.49 12.66
N ASP A 62 -2.82 -4.79 12.97
CA ASP A 62 -2.05 -5.80 12.21
C ASP A 62 -2.61 -6.00 10.79
N PHE A 63 -3.86 -5.58 10.55
CA PHE A 63 -4.57 -5.72 9.27
C PHE A 63 -4.79 -4.38 8.56
N CYS A 64 -4.39 -3.24 9.15
CA CYS A 64 -4.54 -1.91 8.55
C CYS A 64 -3.74 -1.73 7.24
N TYR A 65 -2.83 -2.66 6.92
CA TYR A 65 -2.11 -2.71 5.64
C TYR A 65 -2.77 -3.58 4.57
N LEU A 66 -3.96 -4.15 4.84
CA LEU A 66 -4.73 -4.87 3.82
C LEU A 66 -5.24 -3.88 2.77
N ARG A 67 -4.39 -3.56 1.79
CA ARG A 67 -4.83 -2.92 0.56
C ARG A 67 -5.77 -3.89 -0.16
N PRO A 68 -6.95 -3.46 -0.65
CA PRO A 68 -7.77 -4.30 -1.48
C PRO A 68 -6.91 -4.87 -2.61
N ILE A 69 -7.01 -6.17 -2.86
CA ILE A 69 -6.36 -6.81 -4.02
C ILE A 69 -7.12 -6.33 -5.26
N THR A 70 -6.78 -5.14 -5.74
CA THR A 70 -7.18 -4.67 -7.05
C THR A 70 -6.52 -5.58 -8.08
N LYS A 71 -7.29 -6.08 -9.06
CA LYS A 71 -6.73 -6.82 -10.19
C LYS A 71 -5.65 -5.92 -10.81
N LEU A 72 -4.38 -6.31 -10.66
CA LEU A 72 -3.29 -5.55 -11.25
C LEU A 72 -3.57 -5.41 -12.74
N PRO A 73 -3.59 -4.19 -13.30
CA PRO A 73 -3.72 -4.03 -14.74
C PRO A 73 -2.58 -4.82 -15.40
N LYS A 74 -2.92 -5.62 -16.43
CA LYS A 74 -1.93 -6.47 -17.12
C LYS A 74 -0.84 -5.65 -17.81
N LYS A 75 -1.06 -4.36 -18.03
CA LYS A 75 -0.09 -3.44 -18.64
C LYS A 75 0.74 -2.79 -17.53
N LYS A 76 2.07 -2.86 -17.67
CA LYS A 76 2.99 -2.04 -16.90
C LYS A 76 2.81 -0.59 -17.36
N PHE A 77 2.62 0.32 -16.41
CA PHE A 77 2.65 1.74 -16.71
C PHE A 77 4.10 2.13 -17.02
N ASN A 78 4.31 2.88 -18.10
CA ASN A 78 5.63 3.40 -18.46
C ASN A 78 5.73 4.85 -18.02
N TYR A 79 6.71 5.16 -17.19
CA TYR A 79 7.00 6.55 -16.84
C TYR A 79 7.76 7.16 -18.01
N LEU A 80 7.27 8.30 -18.49
CA LEU A 80 7.89 9.05 -19.58
C LEU A 80 8.76 10.14 -18.97
N THR A 81 9.86 10.47 -19.64
CA THR A 81 10.69 11.63 -19.27
C THR A 81 9.99 12.93 -19.66
N PHE A 82 10.45 14.05 -19.10
CA PHE A 82 9.92 15.36 -19.40
C PHE A 82 9.97 15.68 -20.91
N SER A 83 11.08 15.35 -21.57
CA SER A 83 11.21 15.47 -23.03
C SER A 83 10.17 14.66 -23.79
N GLU A 84 9.96 13.40 -23.39
CA GLU A 84 8.97 12.51 -24.03
C GLU A 84 7.55 13.02 -23.82
N ILE A 85 7.25 13.66 -22.68
CA ILE A 85 5.94 14.27 -22.41
C ILE A 85 5.72 15.49 -23.31
N GLN A 86 6.76 16.30 -23.58
CA GLN A 86 6.64 17.45 -24.47
C GLN A 86 6.33 17.09 -25.93
N GLU A 87 6.70 15.88 -26.36
CA GLU A 87 6.41 15.37 -27.72
C GLU A 87 4.97 14.86 -27.89
N LEU A 88 4.21 14.73 -26.80
CA LEU A 88 2.83 14.24 -26.82
C LEU A 88 1.82 15.32 -27.24
N THR A 89 0.70 14.87 -27.80
CA THR A 89 -0.48 15.73 -28.00
C THR A 89 -1.24 15.95 -26.70
N ASP A 90 -1.96 17.07 -26.56
CA ASP A 90 -2.75 17.42 -25.37
C ASP A 90 -3.65 16.26 -24.87
N LYS A 91 -4.27 15.52 -25.79
CA LYS A 91 -5.12 14.36 -25.46
C LYS A 91 -4.33 13.20 -24.86
N GLN A 92 -3.11 12.97 -25.33
CA GLN A 92 -2.23 11.93 -24.82
C GLN A 92 -1.65 12.31 -23.47
N ILE A 93 -1.37 13.60 -23.25
CA ILE A 93 -0.93 14.13 -21.97
C ILE A 93 -2.00 13.91 -20.90
N GLU A 94 -3.25 14.28 -21.20
CA GLU A 94 -4.39 14.07 -20.29
C GLU A 94 -4.54 12.59 -19.92
N GLN A 95 -4.54 11.71 -20.93
CA GLN A 95 -4.64 10.27 -20.72
C GLN A 95 -3.45 9.69 -19.91
N TYR A 96 -2.24 10.21 -20.13
CA TYR A 96 -1.05 9.81 -19.39
C TYR A 96 -1.17 10.14 -17.89
N TYR A 97 -1.61 11.36 -17.55
CA TYR A 97 -1.76 11.77 -16.15
C TYR A 97 -2.91 11.03 -15.45
N GLU A 98 -4.00 10.70 -16.15
CA GLU A 98 -5.07 9.85 -15.60
C GLU A 98 -4.56 8.44 -15.25
N ASP A 99 -3.86 7.80 -16.19
CA ASP A 99 -3.29 6.47 -15.98
C ASP A 99 -2.23 6.46 -14.86
N LYS A 100 -1.42 7.51 -14.78
CA LYS A 100 -0.42 7.71 -13.72
C LYS A 100 -1.06 7.85 -12.35
N ASN A 101 -2.08 8.70 -12.22
CA ASN A 101 -2.78 8.92 -10.94
C ASN A 101 -3.45 7.64 -10.45
N SER A 102 -4.11 6.90 -11.34
CA SER A 102 -4.66 5.57 -11.04
C SER A 102 -3.59 4.60 -10.52
N LYS A 103 -2.36 4.69 -11.04
CA LYS A 103 -1.26 3.85 -10.58
C LYS A 103 -0.71 4.27 -9.21
N LEU A 104 -0.62 5.57 -8.95
CA LEU A 104 -0.15 6.15 -7.69
C LEU A 104 -1.12 5.89 -6.53
N GLU A 105 -2.42 5.88 -6.79
CA GLU A 105 -3.44 5.49 -5.80
C GLU A 105 -3.24 4.07 -5.26
N LEU A 106 -2.69 3.17 -6.08
CA LEU A 106 -2.39 1.79 -5.69
C LEU A 106 -1.13 1.69 -4.83
N ASP A 107 -0.22 2.67 -4.92
CA ASP A 107 1.02 2.69 -4.14
C ASP A 107 1.33 4.01 -3.42
N PRO A 108 0.60 4.33 -2.33
CA PRO A 108 0.74 5.61 -1.62
C PRO A 108 2.13 5.88 -1.06
N LEU A 109 2.89 4.82 -0.71
CA LEU A 109 4.23 4.95 -0.15
C LEU A 109 5.25 5.41 -1.20
N MET A 110 4.96 5.25 -2.49
CA MET A 110 5.86 5.61 -3.57
C MET A 110 5.56 7.00 -4.15
N ILE A 111 4.48 7.65 -3.73
CA ILE A 111 4.03 8.94 -4.29
C ILE A 111 5.10 10.02 -4.13
N GLU A 112 5.69 10.14 -2.95
CA GLU A 112 6.70 11.17 -2.67
C GLU A 112 7.95 10.98 -3.53
N LEU A 113 8.44 9.73 -3.62
CA LEU A 113 9.60 9.38 -4.45
C LEU A 113 9.38 9.74 -5.94
N TYR A 114 8.21 9.42 -6.50
CA TYR A 114 7.94 9.74 -7.90
C TYR A 114 7.85 11.24 -8.16
N LYS A 115 7.27 12.00 -7.21
CA LYS A 115 7.25 13.47 -7.32
C LYS A 115 8.65 14.07 -7.29
N GLU A 116 9.53 13.57 -6.44
CA GLU A 116 10.92 14.01 -6.39
C GLU A 116 11.64 13.74 -7.71
N LEU A 117 11.47 12.53 -8.27
CA LEU A 117 12.07 12.15 -9.55
C LEU A 117 11.59 13.03 -10.72
N GLU A 118 10.32 13.43 -10.74
CA GLU A 118 9.77 14.30 -11.79
C GLU A 118 10.38 15.70 -11.75
N ILE A 119 10.55 16.26 -10.55
CA ILE A 119 11.17 17.57 -10.38
C ILE A 119 12.64 17.51 -10.81
N GLU A 120 13.34 16.43 -10.48
CA GLU A 120 14.74 16.23 -10.88
C GLU A 120 14.89 16.09 -12.40
N ASP A 121 14.00 15.35 -13.06
CA ASP A 121 14.00 15.18 -14.52
C ASP A 121 13.71 16.50 -15.25
N GLU A 122 12.72 17.27 -14.77
CA GLU A 122 12.41 18.60 -15.27
C GLU A 122 13.61 19.56 -15.11
N ASN A 123 14.23 19.59 -13.93
CA ASN A 123 15.42 20.41 -13.69
C ASN A 123 16.58 20.01 -14.60
N THR A 124 16.79 18.71 -14.81
CA THR A 124 17.84 18.19 -15.69
C THR A 124 17.61 18.65 -17.12
N PHE A 125 16.38 18.56 -17.63
CA PHE A 125 16.03 19.06 -18.94
C PHE A 125 16.32 20.54 -19.12
N TYR A 126 15.94 21.37 -18.13
CA TYR A 126 16.20 22.81 -18.20
C TYR A 126 17.70 23.10 -18.19
N ILE A 127 18.49 22.43 -17.34
CA ILE A 127 19.94 22.59 -17.32
C ILE A 127 20.56 22.18 -18.66
N GLU A 128 20.15 21.05 -19.24
CA GLU A 128 20.72 20.55 -20.50
C GLU A 128 20.37 21.46 -21.70
N ASN A 129 19.17 22.06 -21.72
CA ASN A 129 18.72 22.91 -22.81
C ASN A 129 19.03 24.41 -22.63
N GLU A 130 19.15 24.92 -21.40
CA GLU A 130 19.49 26.34 -21.12
C GLU A 130 20.98 26.64 -21.33
N VAL A 131 21.88 25.64 -21.26
CA VAL A 131 23.32 25.84 -21.50
C VAL A 131 23.62 26.22 -22.97
N SER A 132 22.63 26.19 -23.87
CA SER A 132 22.78 26.62 -25.27
C SER A 132 22.65 28.14 -25.52
N SER A 133 22.63 29.00 -24.49
CA SER A 133 22.48 30.46 -24.69
C SER A 133 23.40 31.36 -23.84
N SER A 134 24.56 30.86 -23.40
CA SER A 134 25.54 31.70 -22.66
C SER A 134 26.99 31.57 -23.16
N ASP A 135 27.20 31.55 -24.47
CA ASP A 135 28.53 31.78 -25.08
C ASP A 135 28.52 33.06 -25.95
N ASN A 136 28.07 34.18 -25.38
CA ASN A 136 28.27 35.50 -25.98
C ASN A 136 28.30 36.63 -24.93
N GLU A 137 29.21 36.53 -23.97
CA GLU A 137 29.78 37.73 -23.34
C GLU A 137 31.29 37.69 -23.54
N SER A 138 31.72 38.11 -24.75
CA SER A 138 33.09 38.52 -25.00
C SER A 138 33.35 39.79 -24.16
N TYR A 139 33.81 39.59 -22.93
CA TYR A 139 34.44 40.65 -22.15
C TYR A 139 35.70 41.10 -22.88
N ASP A 140 35.62 42.29 -23.48
CA ASP A 140 36.71 43.00 -24.12
C ASP A 140 37.60 43.62 -23.03
N ASP A 141 38.47 42.81 -22.44
CA ASP A 141 39.63 43.28 -21.67
C ASP A 141 40.88 43.10 -22.57
N TYR A 142 41.24 44.14 -23.34
CA TYR A 142 42.61 44.70 -23.47
C TYR A 142 42.72 45.80 -24.55
#